data_AF-G7VBC1-F1
#
_entry.id   AF-G7VBC1-F1
#
_cell.length_a   1.000
_cell.length_b   1.000
_cell.length_c   1.000
_cell.angle_alpha   90.00
_cell.angle_beta   90.00
_cell.angle_gamma   90.00
#
_symmetry.space_group_name_H-M   'P 1'
#
loop_
_entity.id
_entity.type
_entity.pdbx_description
1 polymer ?
#
loop_
_entity_poly.entity_id
_entity_poly.type
_entity_poly.pdbx_seq_one_letter_code
_entity_poly.pdbx_strand_id
1 'polypeptide(L)'
;MSEELAVLVRRGGLVIKKTVIKRGEEVTGEYIYVRRGLFEAEAEFDLEDDVLYYLQICWLRRCYVWFDGEPDRAVPKTLIRRATSIFRELGEFSVAARAVLRILASSKSRSSPVRSSDLSHRLV
;
A
#
# COMPACT_ATOMS: atom_id res chain seq x y z
N MET A 1 6.59 14.28 18.45
CA MET A 1 5.89 13.28 17.62
C MET A 1 5.82 12.00 18.44
N SER A 2 4.63 11.43 18.61
CA SER A 2 4.44 10.18 19.37
C SER A 2 3.67 9.18 18.54
N GLU A 3 4.01 7.91 18.70
CA GLU A 3 3.31 6.77 18.10
C GLU A 3 2.46 6.08 19.16
N GLU A 4 1.17 5.91 18.88
CA GLU A 4 0.24 5.24 19.81
C GLU A 4 -0.43 4.05 19.12
N LEU A 5 -0.35 2.87 19.75
CA LEU A 5 -1.00 1.66 19.26
C LEU A 5 -2.53 1.79 19.38
N ALA A 6 -3.22 1.87 18.25
CA ALA A 6 -4.67 2.02 18.20
C ALA A 6 -5.41 0.68 18.06
N VAL A 7 -4.85 -0.27 17.29
CA VAL A 7 -5.45 -1.60 17.11
C VAL A 7 -4.37 -2.68 17.08
N LEU A 8 -4.61 -3.78 17.79
CA LEU A 8 -3.82 -4.99 17.71
C LEU A 8 -4.72 -6.22 17.63
N VAL A 9 -4.67 -6.91 16.48
CA VAL A 9 -5.35 -8.20 16.30
C VAL A 9 -4.30 -9.29 16.15
N ARG A 10 -4.44 -10.36 16.93
CA ARG A 10 -3.60 -11.57 16.83
C ARG A 10 -4.49 -12.81 16.89
N ARG A 11 -4.73 -13.47 15.75
CA ARG A 11 -5.61 -14.65 15.68
C ARG A 11 -5.20 -15.59 14.55
N GLY A 12 -4.95 -16.86 14.85
CA GLY A 12 -4.73 -17.90 13.82
C GLY A 12 -3.64 -17.56 12.79
N GLY A 13 -2.55 -16.92 13.23
CA GLY A 13 -1.47 -16.48 12.34
C GLY A 13 -1.72 -15.18 11.57
N LEU A 14 -2.87 -14.52 11.78
CA LEU A 14 -3.12 -13.13 11.40
C LEU A 14 -2.58 -12.20 12.49
N VAL A 15 -1.79 -11.22 12.08
CA VAL A 15 -1.36 -10.09 12.89
C VAL A 15 -1.79 -8.82 12.16
N ILE A 16 -2.50 -7.93 12.85
CA ILE A 16 -2.78 -6.58 12.38
C ILE A 16 -2.35 -5.63 13.48
N LYS A 17 -1.53 -4.64 13.15
CA LYS A 17 -1.12 -3.55 14.04
C LYS A 17 -1.48 -2.25 13.35
N LYS A 18 -2.28 -1.41 14.00
CA LYS A 18 -2.54 -0.02 13.60
C LYS A 18 -1.95 0.89 14.65
N THR A 19 -1.15 1.86 14.22
CA THR A 19 -0.58 2.90 15.05
C THR A 19 -1.09 4.25 14.52
N VAL A 20 -1.45 5.16 15.41
CA VAL A 20 -1.69 6.56 15.05
C VAL A 20 -0.45 7.39 15.38
N ILE A 21 -0.08 8.29 14.48
CA ILE A 21 1.05 9.21 14.64
C ILE A 21 0.47 10.55 15.09
N LYS A 22 0.97 11.08 16.21
CA LYS A 22 0.47 12.31 16.81
C LYS A 22 1.51 13.43 16.86
N ARG A 23 1.05 14.67 16.67
CA ARG A 23 1.77 15.92 16.95
C ARG A 23 1.00 16.67 18.05
N GLY A 24 1.40 16.47 19.31
CA GLY A 24 0.61 16.94 20.45
C GLY A 24 -0.63 16.06 20.63
N GLU A 25 -1.81 16.67 20.66
CA GLU A 25 -3.10 15.96 20.73
C GLU A 25 -3.68 15.61 19.35
N GLU A 26 -3.14 16.21 18.28
CA GLU A 26 -3.61 16.03 16.91
C GLU A 26 -3.03 14.77 16.28
N VAL A 27 -3.87 14.02 15.55
CA VAL A 27 -3.46 12.84 14.78
C VAL A 27 -3.03 13.29 13.39
N THR A 28 -1.73 13.20 13.10
CA THR A 28 -1.11 13.66 11.85
C THR A 28 -0.82 12.52 10.88
N GLY A 29 -0.87 11.27 11.31
CA GLY A 29 -0.66 10.15 10.41
C GLY A 29 -1.19 8.82 10.95
N GLU A 30 -1.15 7.82 10.08
CA GLU A 30 -1.55 6.45 10.40
C GLU A 30 -0.57 5.46 9.79
N TYR A 31 -0.07 4.55 10.63
CA TYR A 31 0.70 3.39 10.20
C TYR A 31 -0.14 2.12 10.38
N ILE A 32 -0.13 1.25 9.38
CA ILE A 32 -0.74 -0.08 9.47
C ILE A 32 0.26 -1.15 9.04
N TYR A 33 0.30 -2.23 9.80
CA TYR A 33 1.03 -3.46 9.50
C TYR A 33 0.04 -4.63 9.53
N VAL A 34 0.16 -5.52 8.54
CA VAL A 34 -0.63 -6.74 8.46
C VAL A 34 0.25 -7.90 8.03
N ARG A 35 0.13 -9.04 8.72
CA ARG A 35 0.80 -10.29 8.35
C ARG A 35 -0.17 -11.46 8.45
N ARG A 36 -0.18 -12.30 7.42
CA ARG A 36 -0.95 -13.55 7.38
C ARG A 36 -0.19 -14.61 6.59
N GLY A 37 0.39 -15.57 7.30
CA GLY A 37 1.21 -16.62 6.69
C GLY A 37 2.43 -16.02 5.98
N LEU A 38 2.50 -16.22 4.65
CA LEU A 38 3.59 -15.71 3.78
C LEU A 38 3.33 -14.31 3.22
N PHE A 39 2.18 -13.73 3.52
CA PHE A 39 1.83 -12.35 3.15
C PHE A 39 2.18 -11.42 4.30
N GLU A 40 2.83 -10.32 3.98
CA GLU A 40 3.10 -9.22 4.89
C GLU A 40 2.91 -7.91 4.12
N ALA A 41 2.35 -6.90 4.76
CA ALA A 41 2.27 -5.57 4.20
C ALA A 41 2.31 -4.52 5.31
N GLU A 42 2.89 -3.38 4.99
CA GLU A 42 2.90 -2.21 5.84
C GLU A 42 2.71 -0.96 5.02
N ALA A 43 2.08 0.03 5.61
CA ALA A 43 1.79 1.30 4.97
C ALA A 43 1.80 2.42 5.99
N GLU A 44 2.36 3.56 5.59
CA GLU A 44 2.35 4.80 6.34
C GLU A 44 1.67 5.88 5.51
N PHE A 45 0.72 6.56 6.14
CA PHE A 45 -0.12 7.55 5.52
C PHE A 45 -0.09 8.84 6.33
N ASP A 46 0.21 9.94 5.66
CA ASP A 46 0.12 11.30 6.21
C ASP A 46 -1.30 11.83 6.06
N LEU A 47 -1.90 12.21 7.18
CA LEU A 47 -3.24 12.78 7.21
C LEU A 47 -3.25 14.27 6.89
N GLU A 48 -2.16 15.00 7.18
CA GLU A 48 -2.03 16.43 6.88
C GLU A 48 -1.94 16.64 5.36
N ASP A 49 -1.12 15.81 4.69
CA ASP A 49 -0.81 15.96 3.26
C ASP A 49 -1.66 15.07 2.32
N ASP A 50 -2.56 14.23 2.86
CA ASP A 50 -3.32 13.18 2.13
C ASP A 50 -2.42 12.27 1.26
N VAL A 51 -1.20 12.00 1.73
CA VAL A 51 -0.17 11.26 0.98
C VAL A 51 0.17 9.93 1.62
N LEU A 52 0.23 8.89 0.78
CA LEU A 52 0.78 7.59 1.16
C LEU A 52 2.31 7.65 1.00
N TYR A 53 3.02 7.97 2.08
CA TYR A 53 4.48 8.07 2.07
C TYR A 53 5.15 6.76 1.68
N TYR A 54 4.62 5.66 2.19
CA TYR A 54 5.25 4.37 2.04
C TYR A 54 4.20 3.27 2.03
N LEU A 55 4.39 2.32 1.12
CA LEU A 55 3.69 1.05 1.12
C LEU A 55 4.67 -0.04 0.72
N GLN A 56 4.77 -1.07 1.56
CA GLN A 56 5.48 -2.29 1.22
C GLN A 56 4.51 -3.47 1.27
N ILE A 57 4.58 -4.33 0.25
CA ILE A 57 3.82 -5.58 0.19
C ILE A 57 4.79 -6.71 -0.14
N CYS A 58 4.88 -7.69 0.76
CA CYS A 58 5.71 -8.86 0.64
C CYS A 58 4.88 -10.15 0.45
N TRP A 59 5.33 -11.01 -0.46
CA TRP A 59 4.85 -12.40 -0.59
C TRP A 59 6.02 -13.31 -1.02
N LEU A 60 6.16 -14.46 -0.37
CA LEU A 60 7.21 -15.47 -0.65
C LEU A 60 8.62 -14.87 -0.51
N ARG A 61 8.81 -14.00 0.51
CA ARG A 61 10.06 -13.25 0.75
C ARG A 61 10.44 -12.27 -0.37
N ARG A 62 9.53 -11.95 -1.30
CA ARG A 62 9.70 -10.87 -2.27
C ARG A 62 8.83 -9.70 -1.86
N CYS A 63 9.44 -8.53 -1.76
CA CYS A 63 8.77 -7.29 -1.38
C CYS A 63 8.71 -6.33 -2.58
N TYR A 64 7.61 -5.60 -2.65
CA TYR A 64 7.34 -4.56 -3.63
C TYR A 64 7.04 -3.31 -2.83
N VAL A 65 7.72 -2.22 -3.16
CA VAL A 65 7.64 -0.98 -2.40
C VAL A 65 7.09 0.11 -3.29
N TRP A 66 6.15 0.89 -2.79
CA TRP A 66 5.66 2.09 -3.44
C TRP A 66 6.22 3.30 -2.72
N PHE A 67 6.80 4.20 -3.50
CA PHE A 67 7.21 5.53 -3.07
C PHE A 67 6.42 6.53 -3.92
N ASP A 68 5.79 7.52 -3.28
CA ASP A 68 4.96 8.53 -3.94
C ASP A 68 3.90 7.93 -4.89
N GLY A 69 3.35 6.77 -4.50
CA GLY A 69 2.28 6.09 -5.25
C GLY A 69 2.74 5.25 -6.45
N GLU A 70 4.03 5.18 -6.77
CA GLU A 70 4.57 4.35 -7.85
C GLU A 70 5.39 3.17 -7.29
N PRO A 71 5.23 1.95 -7.84
CA PRO A 71 5.99 0.80 -7.39
C PRO A 71 7.44 0.83 -7.89
N ASP A 72 8.36 0.34 -7.06
CA ASP A 72 9.79 0.17 -7.34
C ASP A 72 10.06 -0.75 -8.53
N ARG A 73 9.15 -1.68 -8.81
CA ARG A 73 9.24 -2.65 -9.91
C ARG A 73 7.86 -3.15 -10.34
N ALA A 74 7.80 -3.83 -11.47
CA ALA A 74 6.58 -4.46 -11.96
C ALA A 74 5.99 -5.45 -10.93
N VAL A 75 4.73 -5.22 -10.54
CA VAL A 75 4.05 -5.97 -9.48
C VAL A 75 3.17 -7.08 -10.08
N PRO A 76 3.26 -8.33 -9.59
CA PRO A 76 2.40 -9.41 -10.05
C PRO A 76 0.91 -9.11 -9.82
N LYS A 77 0.07 -9.32 -10.84
CA LYS A 77 -1.39 -9.12 -10.73
C LYS A 77 -2.03 -9.93 -9.60
N THR A 78 -1.50 -11.12 -9.32
CA THR A 78 -1.95 -11.98 -8.21
C THR A 78 -1.69 -11.36 -6.85
N LEU A 79 -0.54 -10.70 -6.68
CA LEU A 79 -0.20 -9.96 -5.46
C LEU A 79 -1.15 -8.77 -5.28
N ILE A 80 -1.36 -7.97 -6.33
CA ILE A 80 -2.30 -6.83 -6.30
C ILE A 80 -3.70 -7.29 -5.90
N ARG A 81 -4.20 -8.39 -6.48
CA ARG A 81 -5.53 -8.94 -6.14
C ARG A 81 -5.62 -9.37 -4.68
N ARG A 82 -4.59 -10.08 -4.18
CA ARG A 82 -4.55 -10.51 -2.78
C ARG A 82 -4.49 -9.33 -1.83
N ALA A 83 -3.60 -8.39 -2.08
CA ALA A 83 -3.49 -7.17 -1.29
C ALA A 83 -4.82 -6.39 -1.29
N THR A 84 -5.44 -6.22 -2.47
CA THR A 84 -6.76 -5.57 -2.58
C THR A 84 -7.80 -6.24 -1.67
N SER A 85 -7.84 -7.57 -1.62
CA SER A 85 -8.79 -8.29 -0.77
C SER A 85 -8.57 -8.03 0.72
N ILE A 86 -7.30 -8.08 1.16
CA ILE A 86 -6.94 -7.88 2.57
C ILE A 86 -7.22 -6.43 2.98
N PHE A 87 -6.74 -5.47 2.19
CA PHE A 87 -6.91 -4.05 2.51
C PHE A 87 -8.37 -3.58 2.41
N ARG A 88 -9.24 -4.28 1.67
CA ARG A 88 -10.69 -3.98 1.65
C ARG A 88 -11.33 -4.14 3.02
N GLU A 89 -11.01 -5.21 3.74
CA GLU A 89 -11.49 -5.45 5.10
C GLU A 89 -10.88 -4.43 6.08
N LEU A 90 -9.58 -4.16 5.96
CA LEU A 90 -8.89 -3.19 6.81
C LEU A 90 -9.38 -1.74 6.60
N GLY A 91 -9.85 -1.42 5.40
CA GLY A 91 -10.40 -0.11 5.04
C GLY A 91 -11.64 0.28 5.84
N GLU A 92 -12.29 -0.65 6.53
CA GLU A 92 -13.40 -0.33 7.44
C GLU A 92 -12.95 0.48 8.65
N PHE A 93 -11.70 0.32 9.10
CA PHE A 93 -11.18 0.95 10.32
C PHE A 93 -9.79 1.62 10.18
N SER A 94 -9.20 1.62 8.99
CA SER A 94 -7.88 2.21 8.71
C SER A 94 -7.91 3.16 7.52
N VAL A 95 -7.47 4.40 7.73
CA VAL A 95 -7.32 5.41 6.67
C VAL A 95 -6.15 5.06 5.76
N ALA A 96 -5.04 4.57 6.32
CA ALA A 96 -3.90 4.08 5.55
C ALA A 96 -4.32 2.93 4.61
N ALA A 97 -5.13 1.99 5.09
CA ALA A 97 -5.67 0.92 4.25
C ALA A 97 -6.53 1.44 3.08
N ARG A 98 -7.33 2.50 3.29
CA ARG A 98 -8.09 3.15 2.21
C ARG A 98 -7.15 3.81 1.20
N ALA A 99 -6.10 4.47 1.66
CA ALA A 99 -5.08 5.06 0.79
C ALA A 99 -4.37 3.99 -0.06
N VAL A 100 -4.01 2.85 0.53
CA VAL A 100 -3.46 1.69 -0.21
C VAL A 100 -4.41 1.21 -1.30
N LEU A 101 -5.71 1.10 -1.03
CA LEU A 101 -6.70 0.69 -2.04
C LEU A 101 -6.75 1.65 -3.24
N ARG A 102 -6.61 2.97 -3.01
CA ARG A 102 -6.54 3.98 -4.08
C ARG A 102 -5.33 3.71 -4.99
N ILE A 103 -4.15 3.48 -4.42
CA ILE A 103 -2.90 3.19 -5.14
C ILE A 103 -2.96 1.86 -5.90
N LEU A 104 -3.52 0.81 -5.28
CA LEU A 104 -3.66 -0.49 -5.94
C LEU A 104 -4.69 -0.45 -7.09
N ALA A 105 -5.67 0.46 -7.04
CA ALA A 105 -6.63 0.68 -8.12
C ALA A 105 -5.99 1.42 -9.31
N SER A 106 -5.20 2.47 -9.07
CA SER A 106 -4.49 3.20 -10.13
C SER A 106 -3.43 2.33 -10.82
N SER A 107 -2.78 1.44 -10.08
CA SER A 107 -1.83 0.46 -10.64
C SER A 107 -2.48 -0.51 -11.64
N LYS A 108 -3.81 -0.73 -11.57
CA LYS A 108 -4.53 -1.58 -12.55
C LYS A 108 -4.73 -0.88 -13.88
N SER A 109 -4.98 0.42 -13.91
CA SER A 109 -5.26 1.18 -15.13
C SER A 109 -4.02 1.48 -15.96
N ARG A 110 -2.85 1.61 -15.33
CA ARG A 110 -1.56 1.84 -16.02
C ARG A 110 -0.91 0.57 -16.58
N SER A 111 -1.47 -0.61 -16.30
CA SER A 111 -0.97 -1.89 -16.84
C SER A 111 -1.45 -2.21 -18.27
N SER A 112 -1.98 -1.21 -18.99
CA SER A 112 -2.13 -1.27 -20.44
C SER A 112 -0.73 -1.16 -21.07
N PRO A 113 -0.31 -2.11 -21.91
CA PRO A 113 0.95 -1.95 -22.62
C PRO A 113 0.78 -0.75 -23.55
N VAL A 114 1.55 0.31 -23.30
CA VAL A 114 1.85 1.29 -24.34
C VAL A 114 2.49 0.47 -25.45
N ARG A 115 1.72 0.24 -26.53
CA ARG A 115 2.24 -0.31 -27.79
C ARG A 115 3.37 0.61 -28.24
N SER A 116 4.62 0.22 -27.97
CA SER A 116 5.76 0.75 -28.70
C SER A 116 5.74 0.13 -30.10
N SER A 117 4.89 0.68 -30.95
CA SER A 117 4.94 0.42 -32.38
C SER A 117 4.60 1.72 -33.09
N ASP A 118 5.56 2.65 -33.04
CA ASP A 118 5.86 3.55 -34.16
C ASP A 118 7.23 4.22 -33.93
N LEU A 119 8.27 3.39 -34.02
CA LEU A 119 9.59 3.83 -34.44
C LEU A 119 9.75 3.37 -35.89
N SER A 120 9.30 4.21 -36.84
CA SER A 120 9.61 4.06 -38.26
C SER A 120 9.31 5.34 -39.04
N HIS A 121 10.40 6.06 -39.34
CA HIS A 121 10.63 6.87 -40.54
C HIS A 121 9.86 8.21 -40.72
N ARG A 122 10.61 9.31 -40.59
CA ARG A 122 11.00 10.15 -41.75
C ARG A 122 12.09 11.16 -41.34
N LEU A 123 13.34 10.78 -41.62
CA LEU A 123 14.36 11.71 -42.10
C LEU A 123 14.28 11.69 -43.62
N VAL A 124 13.68 12.73 -44.22
CA VAL A 124 14.12 13.40 -45.45
C VAL A 124 13.60 14.83 -45.36
#